data_AF-A0A1C6QYA4-F1
#
_entry.id   AF-A0A1C6QYA4-F1
#
_cell.length_a   1.000
_cell.length_b   1.000
_cell.length_c   1.000
_cell.angle_alpha   90.00
_cell.angle_beta   90.00
_cell.angle_gamma   90.00
#
_symmetry.space_group_name_H-M   'P 1'
#
loop_
_entity.id
_entity.type
_entity.pdbx_description
1 polymer ?
#
loop_
_entity_poly.entity_id
_entity_poly.type
_entity_poly.pdbx_seq_one_letter_code
_entity_poly.pdbx_strand_id
1 'polypeptide(L)' 'MVRYDLPEDGWRKSSYSPDNGGNCVERQMTADGEVAVGDSKCRALGAHAFAPAAWQEFVTAVAHGEL' A
#
# COMPACT_ATOMS: atom_id res chain seq x y z
N MET A 1 -6.97 16.29 6.97
CA MET A 1 -7.02 14.95 7.60
C MET A 1 -5.83 14.20 7.05
N VAL A 2 -4.96 13.72 7.94
CA VAL A 2 -3.65 13.15 7.59
C VAL A 2 -3.70 11.69 8.02
N ARG A 3 -3.21 10.79 7.17
CA ARG A 3 -3.14 9.37 7.45
C ARG A 3 -1.70 8.89 7.33
N TYR A 4 -1.13 8.44 8.45
CA TYR A 4 0.28 8.02 8.57
C TYR A 4 1.25 9.14 8.18
N ASP A 5 0.97 10.36 8.65
CA ASP A 5 1.71 11.57 8.29
C ASP A 5 1.73 11.88 6.76
N LEU A 6 0.83 11.24 6.00
CA LEU A 6 0.67 11.46 4.56
C LEU A 6 -0.72 12.05 4.23
N PRO A 7 -0.84 12.80 3.12
CA PRO A 7 -2.12 13.30 2.62
C PRO A 7 -3.14 12.17 2.46
N GLU A 8 -4.38 12.41 2.87
CA GLU A 8 -5.43 11.40 2.78
C GLU A 8 -5.82 11.09 1.32
N ASP A 9 -5.80 12.11 0.46
CA ASP A 9 -6.17 12.05 -0.95
C ASP A 9 -5.12 11.36 -1.85
N GLY A 10 -3.88 11.18 -1.37
CA GLY A 10 -2.84 10.49 -2.12
C GLY A 10 -2.88 8.95 -2.01
N TRP A 11 -3.76 8.40 -1.17
CA TRP A 11 -3.93 6.95 -1.04
C TRP A 11 -4.72 6.35 -2.21
N ARG A 12 -4.15 5.34 -2.86
CA ARG A 12 -4.81 4.57 -3.91
C ARG A 12 -5.06 3.14 -3.46
N LYS A 13 -6.34 2.79 -3.33
CA LYS A 13 -6.82 1.42 -3.06
C LYS A 13 -6.58 0.53 -4.28
N SER A 14 -6.19 -0.72 -4.04
CA SER A 14 -6.04 -1.71 -5.10
C SER A 14 -7.40 -2.06 -5.73
N SER A 15 -7.43 -2.26 -7.05
CA SER A 15 -8.62 -2.76 -7.77
C SER A 15 -8.99 -4.19 -7.36
N TYR A 16 -8.05 -4.94 -6.79
CA TYR A 16 -8.26 -6.29 -6.27
C TYR A 16 -8.77 -6.28 -4.81
N SER A 17 -9.17 -5.12 -4.29
CA SER A 17 -9.74 -4.95 -2.95
C SER A 17 -11.23 -4.64 -3.00
N PRO A 18 -12.10 -5.61 -3.35
CA PRO A 18 -13.55 -5.38 -3.38
C PRO A 18 -14.10 -5.11 -1.98
N ASP A 19 -15.20 -4.36 -1.90
CA ASP A 19 -15.87 -4.02 -0.63
C ASP A 19 -16.57 -5.22 0.04
N ASN A 20 -16.61 -6.37 -0.64
CA ASN A 20 -17.28 -7.59 -0.17
C ASN A 20 -16.40 -8.47 0.76
N GLY A 21 -15.47 -7.86 1.51
CA GLY A 21 -14.67 -8.61 2.49
C GLY A 21 -13.31 -9.12 2.00
N GLY A 22 -12.86 -8.77 0.79
CA GLY A 22 -11.53 -9.15 0.28
C GLY A 22 -10.34 -8.50 1.02
N ASN A 23 -9.12 -8.86 0.62
CA ASN A 23 -7.87 -8.25 1.11
C ASN A 23 -7.81 -6.78 0.69
N CYS A 24 -7.64 -5.86 1.63
CA CYS A 24 -7.76 -4.42 1.37
C CYS A 24 -6.42 -3.70 1.51
N VAL A 25 -5.67 -3.69 0.41
CA VAL A 25 -4.37 -3.01 0.33
C VAL A 25 -4.53 -1.67 -0.38
N GLU A 26 -3.84 -0.66 0.12
CA GLU A 26 -3.71 0.64 -0.51
C GLU A 26 -2.26 1.12 -0.45
N ARG A 27 -1.90 2.00 -1.39
CA ARG A 27 -0.56 2.57 -1.47
C ARG A 27 -0.56 4.08 -1.70
N GLN A 28 0.52 4.72 -1.29
CA GLN A 28 0.82 6.12 -1.59
C GLN A 28 2.34 6.30 -1.74
N MET A 29 2.78 7.36 -2.42
CA MET A 29 4.19 7.78 -2.42
C MET A 29 4.43 8.74 -1.25
N THR A 30 5.51 8.53 -0.50
CA THR A 30 5.93 9.49 0.54
C THR A 30 6.65 10.68 -0.07
N ALA A 31 6.82 11.76 0.71
CA ALA A 31 7.60 12.92 0.29
C ALA A 31 9.08 12.56 -0.01
N ASP A 32 9.62 11.58 0.70
CA ASP A 32 10.98 11.06 0.53
C ASP A 32 11.10 10.04 -0.63
N GLY A 33 10.02 9.81 -1.37
CA GLY A 33 10.01 8.93 -2.55
C GLY A 33 9.86 7.44 -2.24
N GLU A 34 9.46 7.08 -1.02
CA GLU A 34 9.16 5.69 -0.65
C GLU A 34 7.74 5.30 -1.04
N VAL A 35 7.49 4.00 -1.09
CA VAL A 35 6.17 3.42 -1.27
C VAL A 35 5.59 3.09 0.10
N ALA A 36 4.63 3.87 0.56
CA ALA A 36 3.85 3.56 1.75
C ALA A 36 2.71 2.60 1.38
N VAL A 37 2.58 1.50 2.13
CA VAL A 37 1.56 0.46 1.93
C VAL A 37 0.78 0.29 3.22
N GLY A 38 -0.52 0.44 3.14
CA GLY A 38 -1.42 0.33 4.29
C GLY A 38 -2.49 -0.74 4.10
N ASP A 39 -3.00 -1.23 5.21
CA ASP A 39 -4.21 -2.04 5.25
C ASP A 39 -5.41 -1.12 5.52
N SER A 40 -6.37 -1.10 4.59
CA SER A 40 -7.51 -0.18 4.68
C SER A 40 -8.50 -0.55 5.77
N LYS A 41 -8.47 -1.78 6.26
CA LYS A 41 -9.33 -2.31 7.34
C LYS A 41 -8.67 -2.23 8.71
N CYS A 42 -7.34 -2.28 8.77
CA CYS A 42 -6.55 -2.24 9.99
C CYS A 42 -5.77 -0.94 10.10
N ARG A 43 -6.47 0.20 9.93
CA ARG A 43 -5.79 1.50 9.84
C ARG A 43 -4.94 1.83 11.06
N ALA A 44 -5.27 1.32 12.24
CA ALA A 44 -4.53 1.53 13.47
C ALA A 44 -3.11 0.96 13.46
N LEU A 45 -2.80 0.02 12.56
CA LEU A 45 -1.46 -0.61 12.47
C LEU A 45 -0.41 0.25 11.76
N GLY A 46 -0.81 1.38 11.17
CA GLY A 46 0.11 2.21 10.39
C GLY A 46 0.20 1.82 8.92
N ALA A 47 1.18 2.39 8.23
CA ALA A 47 1.62 1.95 6.91
C ALA A 47 3.11 1.57 6.96
N HIS A 48 3.48 0.62 6.11
CA HIS A 48 4.87 0.21 5.91
C HIS A 48 5.45 0.93 4.71
N ALA A 49 6.62 1.54 4.88
CA ALA A 49 7.34 2.21 3.80
C ALA A 49 8.42 1.28 3.22
N PHE A 50 8.54 1.29 1.90
CA PHE A 50 9.50 0.49 1.16
C PHE A 50 10.20 1.33 0.09
N ALA A 51 11.47 1.02 -0.19
CA ALA A 51 12.14 1.56 -1.36
C ALA A 51 11.39 1.15 -2.65
N PRO A 52 11.26 2.04 -3.66
CA PRO A 52 10.50 1.74 -4.87
C PRO A 52 10.95 0.48 -5.62
N ALA A 53 12.27 0.25 -5.69
CA ALA A 53 12.83 -0.93 -6.35
C ALA A 53 12.43 -2.23 -5.64
N ALA A 54 12.56 -2.28 -4.31
CA ALA A 54 12.19 -3.44 -3.51
C ALA A 54 10.68 -3.72 -3.60
N TRP A 55 9.85 -2.68 -3.55
CA TRP A 55 8.41 -2.83 -3.72
C TRP A 55 8.05 -3.38 -5.11
N GLN A 56 8.71 -2.90 -6.17
CA GLN A 56 8.46 -3.38 -7.53
C GLN A 56 8.86 -4.85 -7.69
N GLU A 57 10.03 -5.24 -7.15
CA GLU A 57 10.49 -6.64 -7.15
C GLU A 57 9.50 -7.55 -6.43
N PHE A 58 9.05 -7.15 -5.24
CA PHE A 58 8.04 -7.88 -4.48
C PHE A 58 6.75 -8.08 -5.28
N VAL A 59 6.18 -7.01 -5.84
CA VAL A 59 4.94 -7.10 -6.63
C VAL A 59 5.11 -8.01 -7.84
N THR A 60 6.26 -7.93 -8.52
CA THR A 60 6.58 -8.81 -9.66
C THR A 60 6.62 -10.27 -9.22
N ALA A 61 7.34 -10.60 -8.16
CA ALA A 61 7.45 -11.98 -7.66
C ALA A 61 6.09 -12.55 -7.22
N VAL A 62 5.28 -11.76 -6.50
CA VAL A 62 3.90 -12.15 -6.13
C VAL A 62 3.03 -12.38 -7.38
N ALA A 63 3.13 -11.51 -8.39
CA ALA A 63 2.34 -11.64 -9.62
C ALA A 63 2.71 -12.90 -10.43
N HIS A 64 3.96 -13.36 -10.33
CA HIS A 64 4.43 -14.59 -10.97
C HIS A 64 4.25 -15.86 -10.12
N GLY A 65 3.79 -15.74 -8.87
CA GLY A 65 3.63 -16.88 -7.96
C GLY A 65 4.96 -17.45 -7.47
N GLU A 66 5.99 -16.60 -7.35
CA GLU A 66 7.34 -16.98 -6.95
C GLU A 66 7.58 -16.83 -5.43
N LEU A 67 6.52 -16.51 -4.68
CA LEU A 67 6.50 -16.30 -3.23
C LEU A 67 5.37 -17.09 -2.56
#